data_AF-A0A0N0JI70-F1
#
_entry.id   AF-A0A0N0JI70-F1
#
_cell.length_a   1.000
_cell.length_b   1.000
_cell.length_c   1.000
_cell.angle_alpha   90.00
_cell.angle_beta   90.00
_cell.angle_gamma   90.00
#
_symmetry.space_group_name_H-M   'P 1'
#
loop_
_entity.id
_entity.type
_entity.pdbx_description
1 polymer ?
#
loop_
_entity_poly.entity_id
_entity_poly.type
_entity_poly.pdbx_seq_one_letter_code
_entity_poly.pdbx_strand_id
1 'polypeptide(L)'
;MIRARAITVPCRIAIEQSPAHFHAHVELEGDLAVHPGDRVRVHGDPVRVLFGQSVVFERTATVVRAGPLLRAWTRLAAYLGLTEIYEVSFTPGSLR
;
A
#
# COMPACT_ATOMS: atom_id res chain seq x y z
N MET A 1 -20.41 -17.16 9.04
CA MET A 1 -19.36 -16.11 9.06
C MET A 1 -18.07 -16.74 8.53
N ILE A 2 -17.77 -16.58 7.24
CA ILE A 2 -16.56 -17.19 6.64
C ILE A 2 -15.35 -16.40 7.18
N ARG A 3 -14.49 -17.05 7.98
CA ARG A 3 -13.26 -16.41 8.49
C ARG A 3 -12.30 -16.21 7.32
N ALA A 4 -11.93 -14.96 7.06
CA ALA A 4 -10.89 -14.65 6.09
C ALA A 4 -9.54 -15.19 6.59
N ARG A 5 -8.78 -15.85 5.71
CA ARG A 5 -7.45 -16.36 6.05
C ARG A 5 -6.49 -15.18 6.19
N ALA A 6 -5.95 -15.00 7.39
CA ALA A 6 -4.91 -14.01 7.68
C ALA A 6 -3.54 -14.69 7.70
N ILE A 7 -2.55 -14.04 7.11
CA ILE A 7 -1.16 -14.49 7.05
C ILE A 7 -0.31 -13.33 7.54
N THR A 8 0.59 -13.61 8.49
CA THR A 8 1.55 -12.63 8.98
C THR A 8 2.88 -12.88 8.28
N VAL A 9 3.44 -11.84 7.66
CA VAL A 9 4.70 -11.90 6.93
C VAL A 9 5.59 -10.72 7.32
N PRO A 10 6.92 -10.88 7.34
CA PRO A 10 7.82 -9.74 7.38
C PRO A 10 7.65 -8.89 6.12
N CYS A 11 7.95 -7.60 6.25
CA CYS A 11 7.89 -6.64 5.16
C CYS A 11 8.95 -5.55 5.34
N ARG A 12 9.54 -5.15 4.22
CA ARG A 12 10.46 -4.04 4.12
C ARG A 12 9.71 -2.80 3.67
N ILE A 13 9.90 -1.69 4.37
CA ILE A 13 9.26 -0.41 4.09
C ILE A 13 10.36 0.57 3.70
N ALA A 14 10.29 1.12 2.49
CA ALA A 14 11.21 2.14 1.99
C ALA A 14 10.44 3.44 1.80
N ILE A 15 10.85 4.50 2.51
CA ILE A 15 10.22 5.82 2.42
C ILE A 15 11.30 6.84 2.13
N GLU A 16 11.10 7.61 1.07
CA GLU A 16 11.99 8.69 0.69
C GLU A 16 11.21 9.93 0.31
N GLN A 17 11.66 11.07 0.83
CA GLN A 17 11.20 12.38 0.42
C GLN A 17 12.43 13.23 0.07
N SER A 18 12.87 13.16 -1.18
CA SER A 18 14.02 13.89 -1.71
C SER A 18 13.63 14.64 -3.01
N PRO A 19 14.49 15.52 -3.52
CA PRO A 19 14.28 16.15 -4.83
C PRO A 19 14.24 15.12 -5.98
N ALA A 20 14.91 13.98 -5.82
CA ALA A 20 14.99 12.95 -6.85
C ALA A 20 13.85 11.93 -6.76
N HIS A 21 13.38 11.63 -5.54
CA HIS A 21 12.40 10.58 -5.29
C HIS A 21 11.40 10.97 -4.20
N PHE A 22 10.11 10.68 -4.43
CA PHE A 22 9.04 10.83 -3.44
C PHE A 22 8.19 9.56 -3.44
N HIS A 23 8.46 8.65 -2.51
CA HIS A 23 7.79 7.34 -2.46
C HIS A 23 7.68 6.76 -1.05
N ALA A 24 6.72 5.86 -0.89
CA ALA A 24 6.51 5.05 0.31
C ALA A 24 6.14 3.62 -0.11
N HIS A 25 7.14 2.79 -0.38
CA HIS A 25 6.97 1.43 -0.88
C HIS A 25 7.00 0.41 0.25
N VAL A 26 6.22 -0.66 0.08
CA VAL A 26 6.20 -1.81 0.98
C VAL A 26 6.44 -3.08 0.15
N GLU A 27 7.49 -3.80 0.50
CA GLU A 27 7.86 -5.08 -0.09
C GLU A 27 7.54 -6.18 0.93
N LEU A 28 6.68 -7.13 0.56
CA LEU A 28 6.36 -8.28 1.40
C LEU A 28 7.37 -9.39 1.15
N GLU A 29 7.93 -9.99 2.21
CA GLU A 29 8.88 -11.10 2.04
C GLU A 29 8.18 -12.39 1.56
N GLY A 30 8.95 -13.22 0.84
CA GLY A 30 8.54 -14.58 0.46
C GLY A 30 7.64 -14.68 -0.78
N ASP A 31 7.80 -13.78 -1.75
CA ASP A 31 7.05 -13.77 -3.02
C ASP A 31 5.53 -13.92 -2.86
N LEU A 32 4.99 -13.35 -1.78
CA LEU A 32 3.58 -13.44 -1.46
C LEU A 32 2.76 -12.58 -2.44
N ALA A 33 2.30 -13.19 -3.53
CA ALA A 33 1.45 -12.52 -4.50
C ALA A 33 0.17 -11.97 -3.85
N VAL A 34 -0.03 -10.65 -3.92
CA VAL A 34 -1.25 -9.96 -3.47
C VAL A 34 -2.25 -9.95 -4.63
N HIS A 35 -3.51 -10.26 -4.34
CA HIS A 35 -4.56 -10.34 -5.35
C HIS A 35 -5.69 -9.32 -5.07
N PRO A 36 -6.56 -9.03 -6.05
CA PRO A 36 -7.70 -8.14 -5.84
C PRO A 36 -8.56 -8.54 -4.64
N GLY A 37 -8.88 -7.54 -3.82
CA GLY A 37 -9.66 -7.68 -2.59
C GLY A 37 -8.84 -8.13 -1.37
N ASP A 38 -7.61 -8.60 -1.53
CA ASP A 38 -6.73 -8.88 -0.39
C ASP A 38 -6.40 -7.56 0.32
N ARG A 39 -6.32 -7.59 1.65
CA ARG A 39 -5.98 -6.42 2.47
C ARG A 39 -4.64 -6.61 3.13
N VAL A 40 -3.76 -5.63 2.99
CA VAL A 40 -2.45 -5.62 3.65
C VAL A 40 -2.48 -4.56 4.75
N ARG A 41 -2.12 -4.96 5.97
CA ARG A 41 -1.96 -4.06 7.10
C ARG A 41 -0.53 -4.17 7.62
N VAL A 42 0.24 -3.10 7.42
CA VAL A 42 1.56 -2.94 8.02
C VAL A 42 1.39 -2.57 9.50
N HIS A 43 2.14 -3.23 10.37
CA HIS A 43 2.11 -2.96 11.81
C HIS A 43 3.19 -1.95 12.23
N GLY A 44 3.02 -1.40 13.43
CA GLY A 44 3.92 -0.42 14.04
C GLY A 44 3.42 1.01 13.91
N ASP A 45 4.23 1.94 14.43
CA ASP A 45 3.85 3.34 14.54
C ASP A 45 3.86 4.06 13.19
N PRO A 46 3.03 5.11 13.03
CA PRO A 46 3.05 5.96 11.85
C PRO A 46 4.45 6.51 11.58
N VAL A 47 4.90 6.42 10.33
CA VAL A 47 6.20 6.95 9.92
C VAL A 47 6.01 8.33 9.30
N ARG A 48 6.86 9.28 9.70
CA ARG A 48 6.99 10.60 9.06
C ARG A 48 8.44 10.82 8.70
N VAL A 49 8.69 11.24 7.47
CA VAL A 49 10.01 11.63 6.97
C VAL A 49 10.01 13.12 6.68
N LEU A 50 11.15 13.77 6.90
CA LEU A 50 11.34 15.16 6.49
C LEU A 50 11.89 15.22 5.06
N PHE A 51 11.77 16.39 4.43
CA PHE A 51 12.39 16.63 3.14
C PHE A 51 13.92 16.47 3.23
N GLY A 52 14.49 15.75 2.26
CA GLY A 52 15.90 15.35 2.22
C GLY A 52 16.23 14.04 2.93
N GLN A 53 15.24 13.30 3.45
CA GLN A 53 15.47 12.05 4.18
C GLN A 53 15.00 10.81 3.40
N SER A 54 15.74 9.71 3.59
CA SER A 54 15.41 8.36 3.13
C SER A 54 15.60 7.40 4.29
N VAL A 55 14.60 6.57 4.55
CA VAL A 55 14.58 5.62 5.67
C VAL A 55 14.04 4.27 5.22
N VAL A 56 14.60 3.20 5.79
CA VAL A 56 14.20 1.82 5.54
C VAL A 56 13.90 1.14 6.87
N PHE A 57 12.78 0.43 6.94
CA PHE A 57 12.38 -0.34 8.13
C PHE A 57 12.04 -1.77 7.76
N GLU A 58 12.45 -2.70 8.61
CA GLU A 58 11.92 -4.06 8.60
C GLU A 58 10.79 -4.15 9.63
N ARG A 59 9.61 -4.52 9.16
CA ARG A 59 8.39 -4.62 9.99
C ARG A 59 7.64 -5.90 9.67
N THR A 60 6.50 -6.06 10.33
CA THR A 60 5.57 -7.14 10.06
C THR A 60 4.31 -6.59 9.44
N ALA A 61 3.77 -7.28 8.45
CA ALA A 61 2.48 -7.03 7.85
C ALA A 61 1.55 -8.23 8.02
N THR A 62 0.26 -7.96 8.22
CA THR A 62 -0.79 -8.98 8.11
C THR A 62 -1.52 -8.81 6.79
N VAL A 63 -1.52 -9.88 6.00
CA VAL A 63 -2.27 -10.00 4.76
C VAL A 63 -3.52 -10.82 5.01
N VAL A 64 -4.68 -10.20 4.78
CA VAL A 64 -5.99 -10.86 4.87
C VAL A 64 -6.46 -11.18 3.46
N ARG A 65 -6.58 -12.48 3.15
CA ARG A 65 -7.01 -12.96 1.83
C ARG A 65 -8.51 -12.71 1.62
N ALA A 66 -8.87 -12.17 0.46
CA ALA A 66 -10.25 -12.13 0.02
C ALA A 66 -10.77 -13.53 -0.31
N GLY A 67 -12.02 -13.79 0.06
CA GLY A 67 -12.75 -14.95 -0.44
C GLY A 67 -13.06 -14.82 -1.94
N PRO A 68 -13.44 -15.93 -2.62
CA PRO A 68 -13.69 -15.94 -4.06
C PRO A 68 -14.80 -14.97 -4.48
N LEU A 69 -15.89 -14.88 -3.70
CA LEU A 69 -17.00 -13.96 -3.96
C LEU A 69 -16.56 -12.49 -3.87
N LEU A 70 -15.83 -12.13 -2.81
CA LEU A 70 -15.32 -10.76 -2.65
C LEU A 70 -14.35 -10.41 -3.77
N ARG A 71 -13.46 -11.33 -4.15
CA ARG A 71 -12.50 -11.12 -5.23
C ARG A 71 -13.20 -10.91 -6.58
N ALA A 72 -14.23 -11.70 -6.89
CA ALA A 72 -15.03 -11.53 -8.11
C ALA A 72 -15.73 -10.17 -8.11
N TRP A 73 -16.32 -9.79 -6.97
CA TRP A 73 -16.95 -8.49 -6.80
C TRP A 73 -15.97 -7.33 -6.95
N THR A 74 -14.78 -7.40 -6.33
CA THR A 74 -13.73 -6.38 -6.48
C THR A 74 -13.31 -6.21 -7.94
N ARG A 75 -13.17 -7.30 -8.70
CA ARG A 75 -12.86 -7.22 -10.14
C ARG A 75 -13.97 -6.53 -10.91
N LEU A 76 -15.24 -6.92 -10.69
CA LEU A 76 -16.39 -6.31 -11.38
C LEU A 76 -16.50 -4.82 -11.06
N ALA A 77 -16.39 -4.43 -9.79
CA ALA A 77 -16.43 -3.05 -9.36
C ALA A 77 -15.29 -2.22 -9.98
N ALA A 78 -14.07 -2.77 -10.03
CA ALA A 78 -12.94 -2.10 -10.67
C ALA A 78 -13.16 -1.85 -12.17
N TYR A 79 -13.80 -2.79 -12.90
CA TYR A 79 -14.16 -2.59 -14.30
C TYR A 79 -15.23 -1.51 -14.52
N LEU A 80 -16.09 -1.26 -13.54
CA LEU A 80 -17.12 -0.22 -13.61
C LEU A 80 -16.61 1.15 -13.12
N GLY A 81 -15.56 1.16 -12.29
CA GLY A 81 -14.91 2.36 -11.74
C GLY A 81 -13.90 3.03 -12.66
N LEU A 82 -13.95 2.79 -13.99
CA LEU A 82 -13.05 3.37 -15.00
C LEU A 82 -13.05 4.90 -15.07
N THR A 83 -13.81 5.59 -14.21
CA THR A 83 -13.88 7.05 -14.10
C THR A 83 -12.91 7.66 -13.08
N GLU A 84 -12.14 6.85 -12.33
CA GLU A 84 -11.35 7.34 -11.17
C GLU A 84 -9.89 7.71 -11.47
N ILE A 85 -9.35 7.51 -12.68
CA ILE A 85 -7.97 7.91 -12.98
C ILE A 85 -7.92 9.36 -13.43
N TYR A 86 -8.14 10.28 -12.49
CA TYR A 86 -7.84 11.70 -12.64
C TYR A 86 -7.13 12.22 -11.39
N GLU A 87 -5.81 12.07 -11.35
CA GLU A 87 -4.97 12.61 -10.29
C GLU A 87 -4.18 13.82 -10.83
N VAL A 88 -4.67 15.04 -10.55
CA VAL A 88 -3.95 16.30 -10.83
C VAL A 88 -3.22 16.72 -9.58
N SER A 89 -1.96 16.30 -9.48
CA SER A 89 -1.04 16.81 -8.47
C SER A 89 -0.48 18.16 -8.93
N PHE A 90 -1.11 19.25 -8.51
CA PHE A 90 -0.50 20.58 -8.52
C PHE A 90 -0.30 21.06 -7.09
N THR A 91 0.94 21.10 -6.63
CA THR A 91 1.32 21.87 -5.44
C THR A 91 1.78 23.25 -5.91
N PRO A 92 1.03 24.35 -5.67
CA PRO A 92 1.56 25.69 -5.89
C PRO A 92 2.58 25.98 -4.80
N GLY A 93 3.83 26.23 -5.21
CA GLY A 93 4.84 26.75 -4.31
C GLY A 93 4.41 28.10 -3.75
N SER A 94 4.13 28.18 -2.45
CA SER A 94 4.17 29.45 -1.74
C SER A 94 5.59 29.65 -1.25
N LEU A 95 6.35 30.46 -1.98
CA LEU A 95 7.50 31.17 -1.44
C LEU A 95 6.95 32.37 -0.65
N ARG A 96 7.18 32.38 0.67
CA ARG A 96 7.14 33.58 1.50
C ARG A 96 8.47 33.69 2.22
#